data_AF-R7UZQ1-F1
#
_entry.id   AF-R7UZQ1-F1
#
_cell.length_a   1.000
_cell.length_b   1.000
_cell.length_c   1.000
_cell.angle_alpha   90.00
_cell.angle_beta   90.00
_cell.angle_gamma   90.00
#
_symmetry.space_group_name_H-M   'P 1'
#
loop_
_entity.id
_entity.type
_entity.pdbx_description
1 polymer ?
#
loop_
_entity_poly.entity_id
_entity_poly.type
_entity_poly.pdbx_seq_one_letter_code
_entity_poly.pdbx_strand_id
1 'polypeptide(L)'
;MEVNWNVRLTKTAGFCTYKKQMPTATGRWAKIELSVKVCDSAERLRDTMIHEMCHAAVWLIHGQNDHHGPLWQLYARKSNRIHEDLTTISRCHTYEIQTKYTYKCNKCGYEIGRHSKSLDIEKKVCGYCRGTFEVFINTPRRTPKRAATNRTPNPFAQFVKDNYATLKRENPSLIHKDIMKKLSENFKK
;
A
#
# COMPACT_ATOMS: atom_id res chain seq x y z
N MET A 1 -15.62 16.78 0.44
CA MET A 1 -14.23 16.37 0.23
C MET A 1 -14.15 14.88 0.53
N GLU A 2 -13.52 14.10 -0.33
CA GLU A 2 -13.38 12.64 -0.17
C GLU A 2 -11.92 12.27 0.06
N VAL A 3 -11.67 11.19 0.80
CA VAL A 3 -10.31 10.66 1.06
C VAL A 3 -10.33 9.17 0.82
N ASN A 4 -9.52 8.68 -0.12
CA ASN A 4 -9.55 7.29 -0.56
C ASN A 4 -8.14 6.67 -0.62
N TRP A 5 -8.07 5.37 -0.35
CA TRP A 5 -6.87 4.58 -0.62
C TRP A 5 -6.81 4.16 -2.08
N ASN A 6 -5.64 4.33 -2.70
CA ASN A 6 -5.39 3.93 -4.08
C ASN A 6 -4.20 2.96 -4.17
N VAL A 7 -4.51 1.68 -4.41
CA VAL A 7 -3.54 0.59 -4.55
C VAL A 7 -2.67 0.66 -5.81
N ARG A 8 -3.06 1.49 -6.79
CA ARG A 8 -2.37 1.69 -8.07
C ARG A 8 -1.28 2.75 -7.96
N LEU A 9 -1.34 3.64 -6.97
CA LEU A 9 -0.26 4.60 -6.70
C LEU A 9 0.97 3.86 -6.17
N THR A 10 2.06 3.93 -6.94
CA THR A 10 3.29 3.19 -6.66
C THR A 10 4.53 4.06 -6.59
N LYS A 11 4.44 5.31 -7.07
CA LYS A 11 5.54 6.27 -7.17
C LYS A 11 5.33 7.56 -6.36
N THR A 12 4.09 7.86 -6.01
CA THR A 12 3.74 9.01 -5.16
C THR A 12 3.01 8.51 -3.92
N ALA A 13 3.18 9.23 -2.82
CA ALA A 13 2.50 8.97 -1.55
C ALA A 13 1.03 9.34 -1.60
N GLY A 14 0.69 10.41 -2.31
CA GLY A 14 -0.69 10.84 -2.51
C GLY A 14 -0.79 11.89 -3.61
N PHE A 15 -2.02 12.30 -3.89
CA PHE A 15 -2.33 13.49 -4.67
C PHE A 15 -3.76 13.96 -4.40
N CYS A 16 -3.98 15.27 -4.55
CA CYS A 16 -5.30 15.89 -4.50
C CYS A 16 -5.83 16.16 -5.91
N THR A 17 -7.02 15.65 -6.21
CA THR A 17 -7.80 16.02 -7.40
C THR A 17 -8.87 17.01 -7.01
N TYR A 18 -9.05 18.06 -7.80
CA TYR A 18 -10.11 19.05 -7.60
C TYR A 18 -10.79 19.37 -8.92
N LYS A 19 -12.09 19.67 -8.87
CA LYS A 19 -12.88 20.07 -10.03
C LYS A 19 -14.02 20.99 -9.62
N LYS A 20 -14.59 21.68 -10.62
CA LYS A 20 -15.88 22.34 -10.43
C LYS A 20 -17.01 21.31 -10.48
N GLN A 21 -17.99 21.42 -9.59
CA GLN A 21 -19.15 20.53 -9.51
C GLN A 21 -20.44 21.34 -9.36
N MET A 22 -21.21 21.43 -10.45
CA MET A 22 -22.57 21.97 -10.43
C MET A 22 -23.53 20.91 -9.83
N PRO A 23 -24.57 21.29 -9.06
CA PRO A 23 -25.07 22.66 -8.84
C PRO A 23 -24.77 23.19 -7.43
N THR A 24 -23.69 22.74 -6.77
CA THR A 24 -23.42 23.14 -5.37
C THR A 24 -23.11 24.64 -5.27
N ALA A 25 -23.47 25.29 -4.15
CA ALA A 25 -23.42 26.76 -3.99
C ALA A 25 -22.04 27.40 -4.23
N THR A 26 -20.94 26.70 -3.96
CA THR A 26 -19.58 27.13 -4.33
C THR A 26 -19.08 26.48 -5.61
N GLY A 27 -19.73 25.39 -6.03
CA GLY A 27 -19.40 24.65 -7.22
C GLY A 27 -18.05 23.94 -7.16
N ARG A 28 -17.50 23.61 -5.98
CA ARG A 28 -16.11 23.09 -5.84
C ARG A 28 -16.06 21.75 -5.11
N TRP A 29 -15.38 20.79 -5.73
CA TRP A 29 -15.13 19.46 -5.19
C TRP A 29 -13.63 19.17 -5.14
N ALA A 30 -13.20 18.43 -4.11
CA ALA A 30 -11.84 17.93 -3.95
C ALA A 30 -11.86 16.50 -3.40
N LYS A 31 -10.89 15.70 -3.83
CA LYS A 31 -10.65 14.31 -3.42
C LYS A 31 -9.16 14.09 -3.24
N ILE A 32 -8.79 13.51 -2.12
CA ILE A 32 -7.42 13.10 -1.81
C ILE A 32 -7.32 11.59 -2.02
N GLU A 33 -6.29 11.16 -2.74
CA GLU A 33 -5.96 9.75 -2.92
C GLU A 33 -4.59 9.45 -2.31
N LEU A 34 -4.51 8.41 -1.48
CA LEU A 34 -3.31 8.03 -0.74
C LEU A 34 -2.83 6.64 -1.19
N SER A 35 -1.51 6.47 -1.32
CA SER A 35 -0.90 5.21 -1.72
C SER A 35 -0.78 4.25 -0.54
N VAL A 36 -1.36 3.07 -0.69
CA VAL A 36 -1.18 1.95 0.26
C VAL A 36 0.28 1.47 0.31
N LYS A 37 1.05 1.69 -0.76
CA LYS A 37 2.41 1.17 -0.92
C LYS A 37 3.50 2.14 -0.47
N VAL A 38 3.16 3.43 -0.34
CA VAL A 38 4.12 4.49 -0.01
C VAL A 38 3.80 5.09 1.36
N CYS A 39 2.53 5.23 1.74
CA CYS A 39 2.12 5.62 3.09
C CYS A 39 2.10 4.40 4.02
N ASP A 40 3.26 3.82 4.25
CA ASP A 40 3.47 2.57 5.00
C ASP A 40 3.79 2.76 6.51
N SER A 41 3.76 4.00 6.98
CA SER A 41 3.95 4.39 8.38
C SER A 41 3.01 5.53 8.77
N ALA A 42 2.79 5.72 10.07
CA ALA A 42 1.90 6.76 10.59
C ALA A 42 2.40 8.16 10.22
N GLU A 43 3.71 8.37 10.27
CA GLU A 43 4.40 9.61 9.92
C GLU A 43 4.20 9.94 8.44
N ARG A 44 4.48 8.98 7.54
CA ARG A 44 4.28 9.21 6.10
C ARG A 44 2.83 9.47 5.74
N LEU A 45 1.90 8.75 6.36
CA LEU A 45 0.46 8.99 6.17
C LEU A 45 0.09 10.41 6.59
N ARG A 46 0.47 10.81 7.81
CA ARG A 46 0.18 12.12 8.38
C ARG A 46 0.75 13.25 7.52
N ASP A 47 2.04 13.16 7.19
CA ASP A 47 2.76 14.20 6.45
C ASP A 47 2.21 14.35 5.02
N THR A 48 1.88 13.24 4.36
CA THR A 48 1.25 13.26 3.04
C THR A 48 -0.19 13.73 3.10
N MET A 49 -0.97 13.29 4.08
CA MET A 49 -2.37 13.70 4.21
C MET A 49 -2.47 15.22 4.41
N ILE A 50 -1.65 15.79 5.29
CA ILE A 50 -1.70 17.23 5.55
C ILE A 50 -1.20 18.05 4.35
N HIS A 51 -0.22 17.54 3.60
CA HIS A 51 0.22 18.13 2.33
C HIS A 51 -0.94 18.23 1.33
N GLU A 52 -1.66 17.12 1.11
CA GLU A 52 -2.77 17.08 0.18
C GLU A 52 -3.99 17.88 0.68
N MET A 53 -4.20 17.95 2.00
CA MET A 53 -5.22 18.82 2.60
C MET A 53 -4.92 20.31 2.37
N CYS A 54 -3.65 20.72 2.33
CA CYS A 54 -3.29 22.10 1.97
C CYS A 54 -3.72 22.42 0.52
N HIS A 55 -3.50 21.52 -0.43
CA HIS A 55 -4.02 21.67 -1.81
C HIS A 55 -5.55 21.76 -1.83
N ALA A 56 -6.23 20.88 -1.09
CA ALA A 56 -7.69 20.88 -1.01
C ALA A 56 -8.22 22.18 -0.38
N ALA A 57 -7.58 22.72 0.66
CA ALA A 57 -7.98 23.96 1.30
C ALA A 57 -7.88 25.16 0.35
N VAL A 58 -6.78 25.27 -0.39
CA VAL A 58 -6.60 26.32 -1.41
C VAL A 58 -7.73 26.28 -2.43
N TRP A 59 -8.06 25.09 -2.93
CA TRP A 59 -9.14 24.93 -3.91
C TRP A 59 -10.53 25.22 -3.31
N LEU A 60 -10.88 24.57 -2.21
CA LEU A 60 -12.23 24.63 -1.66
C LEU A 60 -12.57 26.03 -1.14
N ILE A 61 -11.63 26.68 -0.45
CA ILE A 61 -11.84 27.99 0.18
C ILE A 61 -11.64 29.12 -0.84
N HIS A 62 -10.50 29.13 -1.55
CA HIS A 62 -10.13 30.26 -2.42
C HIS A 62 -10.48 30.04 -3.90
N GLY A 63 -10.73 28.81 -4.34
CA GLY A 63 -11.04 28.52 -5.74
C GLY A 63 -9.84 28.65 -6.67
N GLN A 64 -8.63 28.56 -6.11
CA GLN A 64 -7.38 28.71 -6.84
C GLN A 64 -6.65 27.37 -6.95
N ASN A 65 -5.84 27.24 -8.00
CA ASN A 65 -4.85 26.17 -8.12
C ASN A 65 -3.46 26.78 -8.01
N ASP A 66 -3.02 26.97 -6.77
CA ASP A 66 -1.77 27.66 -6.44
C ASP A 66 -0.57 26.69 -6.37
N HIS A 67 -0.76 25.39 -6.61
CA HIS A 67 0.25 24.34 -6.35
C HIS A 67 0.90 24.52 -4.97
N HIS A 68 2.13 25.05 -4.89
CA HIS A 68 2.84 25.37 -3.64
C HIS A 68 3.10 26.88 -3.45
N GLY A 69 2.27 27.73 -4.03
CA GLY A 69 2.35 29.18 -3.95
C GLY A 69 1.91 29.75 -2.60
N PRO A 70 1.71 31.08 -2.50
CA PRO A 70 1.47 31.77 -1.25
C PRO A 70 0.29 31.23 -0.42
N LEU A 71 -0.83 30.86 -1.06
CA LEU A 71 -1.99 30.32 -0.35
C LEU A 71 -1.70 28.93 0.19
N TRP A 72 -1.01 28.09 -0.58
CA TRP A 72 -0.61 26.77 -0.08
C TRP A 72 0.35 26.91 1.11
N GLN A 73 1.33 27.82 1.02
CA GLN A 73 2.26 28.09 2.11
C GLN A 73 1.57 28.63 3.36
N LEU A 74 0.51 29.45 3.20
CA LEU A 74 -0.31 29.91 4.31
C LEU A 74 -0.92 28.72 5.07
N TYR A 75 -1.54 27.77 4.38
CA TYR A 75 -2.12 26.59 5.01
C TYR A 75 -1.05 25.67 5.61
N ALA A 76 0.07 25.45 4.93
CA ALA A 76 1.18 24.65 5.45
C ALA A 76 1.75 25.26 6.75
N ARG A 77 1.98 26.58 6.79
CA ARG A 77 2.45 27.28 8.00
C ARG A 77 1.42 27.25 9.12
N LYS A 78 0.13 27.44 8.80
CA LYS A 78 -0.96 27.35 9.77
C LYS A 78 -1.02 25.94 10.39
N SER A 79 -0.91 24.90 9.58
CA SER A 79 -0.86 23.51 10.04
C SER A 79 0.34 23.24 10.95
N ASN A 80 1.55 23.64 10.55
CA ASN A 80 2.75 23.51 11.40
C ASN A 80 2.63 24.25 12.74
N ARG A 81 1.93 25.40 12.77
CA ARG A 81 1.71 26.17 14.01
C ARG A 81 0.72 25.48 14.95
N ILE A 82 -0.31 24.82 14.41
CA ILE A 82 -1.34 24.15 15.22
C ILE A 82 -0.83 22.78 15.70
N HIS A 83 -0.03 22.12 14.88
CA HIS A 83 0.51 20.79 15.15
C HIS A 83 2.03 20.88 15.25
N GLU A 84 2.52 21.34 16.40
CA GLU A 84 3.94 21.53 16.68
C GLU A 84 4.74 20.21 16.67
N ASP A 85 4.04 19.08 16.79
CA ASP A 85 4.59 17.73 16.70
C ASP A 85 4.88 17.29 15.25
N LEU A 86 4.40 18.04 14.25
CA LEU A 86 4.69 17.78 12.86
C LEU A 86 6.06 18.30 12.48
N THR A 87 6.80 17.49 11.73
CA THR A 87 7.90 18.01 10.93
C THR A 87 7.38 19.03 9.93
N THR A 88 8.19 20.03 9.61
CA THR A 88 7.81 21.09 8.66
C THR A 88 7.25 20.50 7.37
N ILE A 89 5.98 20.78 7.09
CA ILE A 89 5.31 20.34 5.86
C ILE A 89 6.06 20.91 4.66
N SER A 90 6.73 20.03 3.91
CA SER A 90 7.53 20.36 2.75
C SER A 90 6.73 20.27 1.44
N ARG A 91 7.29 20.84 0.37
CA ARG A 91 6.71 20.79 -0.99
C ARG A 91 6.79 19.40 -1.63
N CYS A 92 7.81 18.63 -1.26
CA CYS A 92 8.09 17.31 -1.81
C CYS A 92 8.43 16.35 -0.68
N HIS A 93 7.86 15.15 -0.73
CA HIS A 93 8.29 14.05 0.10
C HIS A 93 9.43 13.29 -0.60
N THR A 94 10.58 13.20 0.04
CA THR A 94 11.72 12.38 -0.41
C THR A 94 11.64 10.99 0.23
N TYR A 95 10.51 10.31 0.09
CA TYR A 95 10.36 8.97 0.66
C TYR A 95 11.15 7.96 -0.16
N GLU A 96 11.98 7.18 0.52
CA GLU A 96 12.52 5.96 -0.06
C GLU A 96 11.39 4.92 -0.15
N ILE A 97 10.95 4.63 -1.37
CA ILE A 97 9.87 3.68 -1.64
C ILE A 97 10.46 2.28 -1.66
N GLN A 98 10.13 1.48 -0.65
CA GLN A 98 10.55 0.09 -0.60
C GLN A 98 9.72 -0.73 -1.59
N THR A 99 10.40 -1.35 -2.55
CA THR A 99 9.77 -2.23 -3.54
C THR A 99 10.14 -3.68 -3.25
N LYS A 100 9.23 -4.64 -3.48
CA LYS A 100 9.49 -6.07 -3.24
C LYS A 100 10.48 -6.70 -4.22
N TYR A 101 10.56 -6.20 -5.45
CA TYR A 101 11.43 -6.74 -6.49
C TYR A 101 12.37 -5.65 -6.99
N THR A 102 13.66 -5.96 -7.14
CA THR A 102 14.64 -5.12 -7.82
C THR A 102 15.13 -5.84 -9.06
N TYR A 103 15.10 -5.17 -10.21
CA TYR A 103 15.66 -5.67 -11.46
C TYR A 103 16.99 -4.98 -11.70
N LYS A 104 18.09 -5.74 -11.72
CA LYS A 104 19.44 -5.21 -11.93
C LYS A 104 19.99 -5.64 -13.27
N CYS A 105 20.55 -4.71 -14.03
CA CYS A 105 21.17 -5.03 -15.31
C CYS A 105 22.53 -5.69 -15.09
N ASN A 106 22.75 -6.85 -15.71
CA ASN A 106 23.98 -7.63 -15.56
C ASN A 106 25.21 -6.98 -16.22
N LYS A 107 25.01 -5.99 -17.10
CA LYS A 107 26.08 -5.33 -17.84
C LYS A 107 26.49 -3.98 -17.24
N CYS A 108 25.53 -3.08 -17.00
CA CYS A 108 25.82 -1.73 -16.49
C CYS A 108 25.44 -1.51 -15.03
N GLY A 109 24.85 -2.50 -14.35
CA GLY A 109 24.46 -2.39 -12.94
C GLY A 109 23.23 -1.52 -12.67
N TYR A 110 22.57 -0.95 -13.69
CA TYR A 110 21.36 -0.15 -13.51
C TYR A 110 20.23 -0.94 -12.82
N GLU A 111 19.56 -0.32 -11.84
CA GLU A 111 18.54 -0.96 -11.00
C GLU A 111 17.16 -0.33 -11.15
N ILE A 112 16.11 -1.15 -11.16
CA ILE A 112 14.70 -0.72 -11.18
C ILE A 112 13.92 -1.45 -10.09
N GLY A 113 13.39 -0.70 -9.12
CA GLY A 113 12.46 -1.21 -8.12
C GLY A 113 11.03 -1.40 -8.66
N ARG A 114 10.37 -2.51 -8.33
CA ARG A 114 8.98 -2.84 -8.67
C ARG A 114 8.23 -3.52 -7.53
N HIS A 115 6.96 -3.15 -7.36
CA HIS A 115 6.08 -3.72 -6.33
C HIS A 115 5.56 -5.13 -6.66
N SER A 116 5.61 -5.52 -7.93
CA SER A 116 5.27 -6.86 -8.41
C SER A 116 6.34 -7.38 -9.37
N LYS A 117 6.38 -8.70 -9.60
CA LYS A 117 7.28 -9.34 -10.58
C LYS A 117 6.76 -9.10 -12.00
N SER A 118 6.76 -7.84 -12.44
CA SER A 118 6.07 -7.39 -13.66
C SER A 118 6.95 -7.24 -14.89
N LEU A 119 8.27 -7.26 -14.74
CA LEU A 119 9.20 -7.17 -15.87
C LEU A 119 9.56 -8.58 -16.33
N ASP A 120 9.18 -8.89 -17.56
CA ASP A 120 9.59 -10.09 -18.28
C ASP A 120 11.03 -9.89 -18.80
N ILE A 121 11.99 -10.54 -18.13
CA ILE A 121 13.43 -10.39 -18.39
C ILE A 121 13.87 -11.04 -19.71
N GLU A 122 13.07 -11.93 -20.29
CA GLU A 122 13.37 -12.56 -21.57
C GLU A 122 13.03 -11.62 -22.74
N LYS A 123 12.00 -10.79 -22.57
CA LYS A 123 11.54 -9.86 -23.61
C LYS A 123 12.07 -8.45 -23.47
N LYS A 124 12.52 -8.05 -22.28
CA LYS A 124 12.90 -6.67 -21.98
C LYS A 124 14.39 -6.58 -21.64
N VAL A 125 15.04 -5.61 -22.28
CA VAL A 125 16.47 -5.30 -22.09
C VAL A 125 16.64 -3.94 -21.43
N CYS A 126 17.83 -3.70 -20.88
CA CYS A 126 18.19 -2.43 -20.27
C CYS A 126 18.18 -1.29 -21.29
N GLY A 127 17.46 -0.20 -20.98
CA GLY A 127 17.36 0.96 -21.87
C GLY A 127 18.69 1.70 -22.08
N TYR A 128 19.66 1.54 -21.17
CA TYR A 128 20.96 2.23 -21.26
C TYR A 128 22.01 1.45 -22.07
N CYS A 129 22.12 0.14 -21.85
CA CYS A 129 23.22 -0.66 -22.42
C CYS A 129 22.75 -1.89 -23.22
N ARG A 130 21.43 -2.09 -23.34
CA ARG A 130 20.78 -3.26 -23.97
C ARG A 130 21.13 -4.62 -23.35
N GLY A 131 21.72 -4.65 -22.15
CA GLY A 131 21.97 -5.88 -21.39
C GLY A 131 20.70 -6.49 -20.79
N THR A 132 20.78 -7.76 -20.37
CA THR A 132 19.69 -8.48 -19.70
C THR A 132 19.57 -8.09 -18.22
N PHE A 133 18.43 -8.43 -17.62
CA PHE A 133 18.14 -8.17 -16.21
C PHE A 133 18.13 -9.45 -15.38
N GLU A 134 18.66 -9.36 -14.16
CA GLU A 134 18.45 -10.33 -13.08
C GLU A 134 17.45 -9.76 -12.05
N VAL A 135 16.65 -10.64 -11.43
CA VAL A 135 15.59 -10.25 -10.48
C VAL A 135 15.98 -10.61 -9.06
N PHE A 136 16.02 -9.61 -8.20
CA PHE A 136 16.25 -9.74 -6.76
C PHE A 136 14.93 -9.54 -6.01
N ILE A 137 14.68 -10.39 -5.02
CA ILE A 137 13.53 -10.22 -4.11
C ILE A 137 14.04 -9.49 -2.88
N ASN A 138 13.61 -8.25 -2.71
CA ASN A 138 13.91 -7.48 -1.52
C ASN A 138 13.09 -8.08 -0.38
N THR A 139 13.78 -8.73 0.55
CA THR A 139 13.17 -9.08 1.82
C THR A 139 12.97 -7.75 2.55
N PRO A 140 11.74 -7.39 2.95
CA PRO A 140 11.58 -6.24 3.83
C PRO A 140 12.44 -6.50 5.06
N ARG A 141 13.19 -5.50 5.54
CA ARG A 141 13.74 -5.54 6.91
C ARG A 141 12.55 -5.83 7.79
N ARG A 142 12.42 -7.08 8.24
CA ARG A 142 11.44 -7.44 9.24
C ARG A 142 11.73 -6.50 10.40
N THR A 143 10.82 -5.56 10.68
CA THR A 143 10.49 -5.30 12.08
C THR A 143 10.41 -6.68 12.71
N PRO A 144 11.11 -6.96 13.82
CA PRO A 144 11.11 -8.30 14.38
C PRO A 144 9.65 -8.67 14.56
N LYS A 145 9.12 -9.52 13.66
CA LYS A 145 7.85 -10.20 13.88
C LYS A 145 8.10 -10.77 15.25
N ARG A 146 7.35 -10.30 16.26
CA ARG A 146 7.26 -10.98 17.55
C ARG A 146 7.33 -12.45 17.20
N ALA A 147 8.39 -13.11 17.69
CA ALA A 147 8.70 -14.49 17.36
C ALA A 147 7.37 -15.21 17.23
N ALA A 148 7.12 -15.86 16.10
CA ALA A 148 5.87 -16.58 15.91
C ALA A 148 5.76 -17.50 17.12
N THR A 149 4.97 -17.10 18.11
CA THR A 149 4.68 -17.93 19.26
C THR A 149 4.11 -19.16 18.62
N ASN A 150 4.69 -20.33 18.88
CA ASN A 150 4.12 -21.60 18.45
C ASN A 150 2.68 -21.61 18.96
N ARG A 151 1.74 -21.15 18.13
CA ARG A 151 0.33 -21.09 18.49
C ARG A 151 -0.08 -22.54 18.46
N THR A 152 -0.31 -23.09 19.64
CA THR A 152 -0.97 -24.38 19.77
C THR A 152 -2.20 -24.36 18.87
N PRO A 153 -2.34 -25.34 17.95
CA PRO A 153 -3.52 -25.43 17.11
C PRO A 153 -4.77 -25.34 18.00
N ASN A 154 -5.77 -24.56 17.59
CA ASN A 154 -7.02 -24.56 18.33
C ASN A 154 -7.60 -25.99 18.34
N PRO A 155 -8.47 -26.33 19.31
CA PRO A 155 -8.96 -27.70 19.47
C PRO A 155 -9.55 -28.31 18.19
N PHE A 156 -10.21 -27.50 17.36
CA PHE A 156 -10.74 -27.94 16.08
C PHE A 156 -9.63 -28.24 15.05
N ALA A 157 -8.61 -27.39 14.95
CA ALA A 157 -7.48 -27.59 14.05
C ALA A 157 -6.67 -28.84 14.41
N GLN A 158 -6.52 -29.12 15.71
CA GLN A 158 -5.92 -30.36 16.19
C GLN A 158 -6.80 -31.57 15.83
N PHE A 159 -8.11 -31.49 16.08
CA PHE A 159 -9.06 -32.53 15.71
C PHE A 159 -9.08 -32.84 14.21
N VAL A 160 -9.05 -31.82 13.35
CA VAL A 160 -8.95 -31.99 11.90
C VAL A 160 -7.64 -32.69 11.54
N LYS A 161 -6.52 -32.28 12.13
CA LYS A 161 -5.20 -32.89 11.87
C LYS A 161 -5.20 -34.39 12.20
N ASP A 162 -5.81 -34.76 13.32
CA ASP A 162 -5.79 -36.14 13.82
C ASP A 162 -6.76 -37.05 13.06
N ASN A 163 -7.87 -36.52 12.54
CA ASN A 163 -8.96 -37.33 11.97
C ASN A 163 -9.05 -37.27 10.43
N TYR A 164 -8.45 -36.27 9.78
CA TYR A 164 -8.62 -36.07 8.33
C TYR A 164 -8.11 -37.24 7.48
N ALA A 165 -6.93 -37.77 7.79
CA ALA A 165 -6.32 -38.85 7.01
C ALA A 165 -7.16 -40.15 7.09
N THR A 166 -7.68 -40.46 8.27
CA THR A 166 -8.57 -41.60 8.50
C THR A 166 -9.87 -41.44 7.74
N LEU A 167 -10.52 -40.28 7.84
CA LEU A 167 -11.79 -40.02 7.18
C LEU A 167 -11.67 -40.02 5.65
N LYS A 168 -10.54 -39.53 5.11
CA LYS A 168 -10.23 -39.57 3.67
C LYS A 168 -9.99 -41.00 3.17
N ARG A 169 -9.40 -41.87 4.00
CA ARG A 169 -9.16 -43.29 3.65
C ARG A 169 -10.46 -44.10 3.67
N GLU A 170 -11.31 -43.86 4.65
CA GLU A 170 -12.63 -44.52 4.76
C GLU A 170 -13.63 -44.02 3.70
N ASN A 171 -13.43 -42.80 3.21
CA ASN A 171 -14.30 -42.19 2.20
C ASN A 171 -13.48 -41.65 1.00
N PRO A 172 -12.88 -42.52 0.17
CA PRO A 172 -11.98 -42.09 -0.91
C PRO A 172 -12.66 -41.16 -1.92
N SER A 173 -13.95 -41.39 -2.18
CA SER A 173 -14.79 -40.66 -3.13
C SER A 173 -15.17 -39.24 -2.68
N LEU A 174 -15.00 -38.89 -1.39
CA LEU A 174 -15.37 -37.56 -0.90
C LEU A 174 -14.30 -36.53 -1.23
N ILE A 175 -14.74 -35.39 -1.75
CA ILE A 175 -13.88 -34.23 -1.97
C ILE A 175 -13.57 -33.54 -0.64
N HIS A 176 -12.48 -32.77 -0.60
CA HIS A 176 -12.00 -32.09 0.61
C HIS A 176 -13.10 -31.32 1.36
N LYS A 177 -13.98 -30.64 0.62
CA LYS A 177 -15.11 -29.87 1.17
C LYS A 177 -16.05 -30.73 2.02
N ASP A 178 -16.38 -31.94 1.56
CA ASP A 178 -17.33 -32.82 2.25
C ASP A 178 -16.69 -33.50 3.46
N ILE A 179 -15.39 -33.76 3.39
CA ILE A 179 -14.60 -34.27 4.53
C ILE A 179 -14.51 -33.21 5.63
N MET A 180 -14.25 -31.95 5.28
CA MET A 180 -14.24 -30.85 6.24
C MET A 180 -15.62 -30.61 6.86
N LYS A 181 -16.71 -30.81 6.10
CA LYS A 181 -18.07 -30.74 6.61
C LYS A 181 -18.35 -31.84 7.64
N LYS A 182 -18.02 -33.10 7.31
CA LYS A 182 -18.14 -34.24 8.25
C LYS A 182 -17.29 -34.05 9.51
N LEU A 183 -16.05 -33.57 9.40
CA LEU A 183 -15.21 -33.27 10.57
C LEU A 183 -15.79 -32.15 11.44
N SER A 184 -16.42 -31.15 10.83
CA SER A 184 -17.10 -30.07 11.56
C SER A 184 -18.35 -30.56 12.30
N GLU A 185 -19.09 -31.51 11.72
CA GLU A 185 -20.24 -32.15 12.37
C GLU A 185 -19.80 -33.09 13.50
N ASN A 186 -18.73 -33.86 13.29
CA ASN A 186 -18.18 -34.77 14.30
C ASN A 186 -17.57 -34.04 15.50
N PHE A 187 -17.01 -32.84 15.30
CA PHE A 187 -16.46 -32.03 16.39
C PHE A 187 -17.52 -31.33 17.25
N LYS A 188 -18.77 -31.24 16.77
CA LYS A 188 -19.89 -30.64 17.52
C LYS A 188 -20.59 -31.63 18.46
N LYS A 189 -20.29 -32.93 18.36
CA LYS A 189 -20.78 -33.98 19.24
C LYS A 189 -19.86 -34.12 20.44
#